data_AF-A0A9D4J7H4-F1
#
_entry.id   AF-A0A9D4J7H4-F1
#
_cell.length_a   1.000
_cell.length_b   1.000
_cell.length_c   1.000
_cell.angle_alpha   90.00
_cell.angle_beta   90.00
_cell.angle_gamma   90.00
#
_symmetry.space_group_name_H-M   'P 1'
#
loop_
_entity.id
_entity.type
_entity.pdbx_description
1 polymer ?
#
loop_
_entity_poly.entity_id
_entity_poly.type
_entity_poly.pdbx_seq_one_letter_code
_entity_poly.pdbx_strand_id
1 'polypeptide(L)' 'MFGFQCDIECIKHCLNQSWHINGDCDLGCATNFYGKRCDHPCPANCAVSGMGSACLQISGVCLFGCKAGYEGDMCVQGW' A
#
# COMPACT_ATOMS: atom_id res chain seq x y z
N MET A 1 -2.70 18.65 -7.21
CA MET A 1 -3.43 17.74 -8.12
C MET A 1 -2.41 17.15 -9.10
N PHE A 2 -2.71 16.00 -9.70
CA PHE A 2 -1.89 15.33 -10.71
C PHE A 2 -2.73 14.99 -11.95
N GLY A 3 -2.08 14.52 -13.01
CA GLY A 3 -2.69 14.19 -14.30
C GLY A 3 -2.47 15.29 -15.33
N PHE A 4 -2.75 14.99 -16.59
CA PHE A 4 -2.52 15.92 -17.70
C PHE A 4 -3.38 17.20 -17.63
N GLN A 5 -4.50 17.14 -16.90
CA GLN A 5 -5.38 18.29 -16.65
C GLN A 5 -5.31 18.80 -15.21
N CYS A 6 -4.42 18.24 -14.38
CA CYS A 6 -4.30 18.58 -12.96
C CYS A 6 -5.65 18.53 -12.21
N ASP A 7 -6.51 17.57 -12.55
CA ASP A 7 -7.88 17.41 -12.04
C ASP A 7 -8.02 16.30 -11.00
N ILE A 8 -6.96 15.51 -10.78
CA ILE A 8 -6.95 14.41 -9.81
C ILE A 8 -6.24 14.83 -8.53
N GLU A 9 -6.79 14.52 -7.36
CA GLU A 9 -6.16 14.83 -6.08
C GLU A 9 -4.81 14.09 -5.91
N CYS A 10 -3.79 14.76 -5.36
CA CYS A 10 -2.49 14.11 -5.09
C CYS A 10 -2.63 12.96 -4.10
N ILE A 11 -1.77 11.95 -4.24
CA ILE A 11 -1.78 10.82 -3.31
C ILE A 11 -1.16 11.24 -1.99
N LYS A 12 -1.91 11.05 -0.90
CA LYS A 12 -1.54 11.46 0.46
C LYS A 12 -0.66 10.45 1.20
N HIS A 13 -0.56 9.23 0.68
CA HIS A 13 0.10 8.10 1.33
C HIS A 13 1.50 7.82 0.76
N CYS A 14 2.03 8.71 -0.06
CA CYS A 14 3.45 8.71 -0.39
C CYS A 14 4.28 9.18 0.82
N LEU A 15 5.51 8.70 1.00
CA LEU A 15 6.44 9.24 2.02
C LEU A 15 6.86 10.69 1.74
N ASN A 16 6.73 11.13 0.49
CA ASN A 16 6.92 12.51 0.04
C ASN A 16 5.78 12.89 -0.91
N GLN A 17 5.91 13.95 -1.70
CA GLN A 17 4.95 14.29 -2.75
C GLN A 17 4.92 13.26 -3.90
N SER A 18 3.72 13.01 -4.42
CA SER A 18 3.48 12.19 -5.62
C SER A 18 3.85 12.94 -6.90
N TRP A 19 4.29 12.23 -7.94
CA TRP A 19 4.62 12.83 -9.23
C TRP A 19 3.38 13.43 -9.91
N HIS A 20 3.47 14.67 -10.38
CA HIS A 20 2.32 15.43 -10.88
C HIS A 20 1.76 14.90 -12.21
N ILE A 21 2.47 14.03 -12.92
CA ILE A 21 1.97 13.46 -14.19
C ILE A 21 1.09 12.23 -13.95
N ASN A 22 1.52 11.28 -13.11
CA ASN A 22 0.82 10.00 -12.95
C ASN A 22 0.48 9.63 -11.50
N GLY A 23 0.90 10.44 -10.52
CA GLY A 23 0.64 10.21 -9.10
C GLY A 23 1.58 9.20 -8.43
N ASP A 24 2.67 8.76 -9.08
CA ASP A 24 3.62 7.80 -8.52
C ASP A 24 4.38 8.37 -7.31
N CYS A 25 4.73 7.52 -6.35
CA CYS A 25 5.51 7.86 -5.17
C CYS A 25 6.97 7.39 -5.32
N ASP A 26 7.90 8.33 -5.54
CA ASP A 26 9.31 7.98 -5.79
C ASP A 26 10.04 7.38 -4.58
N LEU A 27 9.67 7.81 -3.37
CA LEU A 27 10.30 7.37 -2.12
C LEU A 27 9.56 6.21 -1.44
N GLY A 28 8.49 5.69 -2.06
CA GLY A 28 7.65 4.64 -1.48
C GLY A 28 6.49 5.18 -0.63
N CYS A 29 5.91 4.28 0.16
CA CYS A 29 4.62 4.48 0.80
C CYS A 29 4.72 4.72 2.30
N ALA A 30 3.75 5.46 2.83
CA ALA A 30 3.47 5.50 4.25
C ALA A 30 3.20 4.08 4.77
N THR A 31 3.41 3.87 6.06
CA THR A 31 3.19 2.58 6.72
C THR A 31 1.78 2.05 6.42
N ASN A 32 1.70 0.77 6.06
CA ASN A 32 0.46 0.07 5.70
C ASN A 32 -0.20 0.52 4.38
N PHE A 33 0.57 1.11 3.46
CA PHE A 33 0.14 1.32 2.08
C PHE A 33 1.10 0.65 1.11
N TYR A 34 0.58 0.28 -0.06
CA TYR A 34 1.34 -0.36 -1.12
C TYR A 34 0.88 0.11 -2.51
N GLY A 35 1.64 -0.31 -3.52
CA GLY A 35 1.49 0.07 -4.91
C GLY A 35 2.39 1.24 -5.28
N LYS A 36 2.63 1.42 -6.57
CA LYS A 36 3.50 2.49 -7.09
C LYS A 36 3.01 3.89 -6.71
N ARG A 37 1.71 4.02 -6.48
CA ARG A 37 1.02 5.24 -6.08
C ARG A 37 0.63 5.25 -4.61
N CYS A 38 0.90 4.18 -3.85
CA CYS A 38 0.54 4.07 -2.43
C CYS A 38 -0.95 4.28 -2.13
N ASP A 39 -1.81 4.03 -3.11
CA ASP A 39 -3.25 4.21 -3.05
C ASP A 39 -3.98 2.97 -2.54
N HIS A 40 -3.27 1.86 -2.33
CA HIS A 40 -3.82 0.64 -1.77
C HIS A 40 -3.39 0.44 -0.32
N PRO A 41 -4.33 0.30 0.64
CA PRO A 41 -4.00 -0.07 2.00
C PRO A 41 -3.60 -1.55 2.05
N CYS A 42 -2.63 -1.90 2.91
CA CYS A 42 -2.28 -3.30 3.16
C CYS A 42 -3.51 -4.11 3.57
N PRO A 43 -3.59 -5.39 3.17
CA PRO A 43 -4.70 -6.25 3.56
C PRO A 43 -4.88 -6.29 5.09
N ALA A 44 -6.13 -6.13 5.54
CA ALA A 44 -6.44 -6.05 6.97
C ALA A 44 -6.10 -7.34 7.74
N ASN A 45 -5.97 -8.46 7.03
CA ASN A 45 -5.69 -9.78 7.59
C ASN A 45 -4.22 -10.17 7.53
N CYS A 46 -3.34 -9.29 7.02
CA CYS A 46 -1.91 -9.48 7.21
C CYS A 46 -1.61 -9.51 8.72
N ALA A 47 -0.82 -10.49 9.14
CA ALA A 47 -0.20 -10.46 10.44
C ALA A 47 0.81 -9.30 10.51
N VAL A 48 0.99 -8.74 11.70
CA VAL A 48 1.92 -7.64 11.97
C VAL A 48 2.91 -8.09 13.03
N SER A 49 4.21 -7.83 12.84
CA SER A 49 5.22 -8.05 13.88
C SER A 49 5.99 -6.75 14.15
N GLY A 50 5.66 -6.08 15.26
CA GLY A 50 6.39 -4.90 15.73
C GLY A 50 6.13 -3.62 14.93
N MET A 51 7.18 -2.80 14.77
CA MET A 51 7.16 -1.52 14.04
C MET A 51 7.51 -1.74 12.57
N GLY A 52 6.58 -1.45 11.67
CA GLY A 52 6.79 -1.58 10.22
C GLY A 52 5.47 -1.69 9.45
N SER A 53 5.57 -1.84 8.13
CA SER A 53 4.42 -2.14 7.27
C SER A 53 3.98 -3.58 7.45
N ALA A 54 2.68 -3.85 7.45
CA ALA A 54 2.12 -5.20 7.49
C ALA A 54 2.38 -5.99 6.19
N CYS A 55 2.54 -5.27 5.08
CA CYS A 55 2.71 -5.84 3.75
C CYS A 55 3.83 -5.16 2.98
N LEU A 56 4.34 -5.85 1.95
CA LEU A 56 5.28 -5.33 0.98
C LEU A 56 4.67 -4.13 0.24
N GLN A 57 5.34 -2.99 0.30
CA GLN A 57 4.84 -1.76 -0.32
C GLN A 57 4.78 -1.80 -1.84
N ILE A 58 5.42 -2.77 -2.49
CA ILE A 58 5.39 -2.91 -3.95
C ILE A 58 4.18 -3.73 -4.39
N SER A 59 3.88 -4.82 -3.68
CA SER A 59 2.94 -5.86 -4.15
C SER A 59 1.72 -6.08 -3.25
N GLY A 60 1.73 -5.59 -2.02
CA GLY A 60 0.65 -5.83 -1.05
C GLY A 60 0.71 -7.18 -0.34
N VAL A 61 1.71 -8.01 -0.66
CA VAL A 61 1.91 -9.33 -0.03
C VAL A 61 2.26 -9.16 1.45
N CYS A 62 1.59 -9.92 2.30
CA CYS A 62 1.77 -9.87 3.75
C CYS A 62 3.16 -10.37 4.16
N LEU A 63 3.88 -9.55 4.95
CA LEU A 63 5.26 -9.85 5.33
C LEU A 63 5.38 -10.94 6.40
N PHE A 64 4.36 -11.08 7.23
CA PHE A 64 4.39 -11.95 8.40
C PHE A 64 3.32 -13.06 8.35
N GLY A 65 2.83 -13.35 7.14
CA GLY A 65 1.74 -14.29 6.92
C GLY A 65 0.37 -13.71 7.29
N CYS A 66 -0.60 -14.60 7.51
CA CYS A 66 -2.00 -14.27 7.72
C CYS A 66 -2.42 -14.41 9.18
N LYS A 67 -3.40 -13.60 9.58
CA LYS A 67 -4.19 -13.85 10.79
C LYS A 67 -4.91 -15.20 10.67
N ALA A 68 -5.19 -15.81 11.82
CA ALA A 68 -5.93 -17.07 11.86
C ALA A 68 -7.27 -16.95 11.11
N GLY A 69 -7.60 -17.99 10.33
CA GLY A 69 -8.80 -18.00 9.48
C GLY A 69 -8.60 -17.40 8.08
N TYR A 70 -7.39 -16.94 7.73
CA TYR A 70 -7.09 -16.39 6.41
C TYR A 70 -5.88 -17.04 5.75
N GLU A 71 -5.87 -17.06 4.42
CA GLU A 71 -4.83 -17.66 3.59
C GLU A 71 -4.55 -16.86 2.30
N GLY A 72 -3.50 -17.30 1.59
CA GLY A 72 -2.95 -16.66 0.40
C GLY A 72 -1.98 -15.50 0.70
N ASP A 73 -1.26 -15.04 -0.32
CA ASP A 73 -0.18 -14.05 -0.16
C ASP A 73 -0.66 -12.70 0.38
N MET A 74 -1.92 -12.34 0.12
CA MET A 74 -2.55 -11.11 0.60
C MET A 74 -3.59 -11.36 1.71
N CYS A 75 -3.75 -12.60 2.20
CA CYS A 75 -4.68 -12.93 3.30
C CYS A 75 -6.13 -12.48 3.04
N VAL A 76 -6.56 -12.47 1.78
CA VAL A 76 -7.93 -12.06 1.38
C VAL A 76 -8.90 -13.22 1.31
N GLN A 77 -8.42 -14.46 1.36
CA GLN A 77 -9.24 -15.67 1.35
C GLN A 77 -9.41 -16.14 2.78
N GLY A 78 -10.65 -16.26 3.24
CA GLY A 78 -10.98 -16.79 4.56
C GLY A 78 -11.67 -18.15 4.44
N TRP A 79 -11.54 -18.98 5.49
CA TRP A 79 -12.14 -20.31 5.57
C TRP A 79 -13.05 -20.47 6.80
#